data_AF-A0A847GS78-F1
#
_entry.id   AF-A0A847GS78-F1
#
_cell.length_a   1.000
_cell.length_b   1.000
_cell.length_c   1.000
_cell.angle_alpha   90.00
_cell.angle_beta   90.00
_cell.angle_gamma   90.00
#
_symmetry.space_group_name_H-M   'P 1'
#
loop_
_entity.id
_entity.type
_entity.pdbx_description
1 polymer ?
#
loop_
_entity_poly.entity_id
_entity_poly.type
_entity_poly.pdbx_seq_one_letter_code
_entity_poly.pdbx_strand_id
1 'polypeptide(L)'
;SAAATSQQADASGERFNVADFIRRHGLEVDGPHDWRGEKGVGNKWTFTRSPMCEHHGDGPFIVQHASGAITAGCHHNGCKGKWGWKELRQKYEPKDTRPVNLSGIDRQAERTTGNTPPPEAGKSTDGPAPWPELDPPTETTLPDFPLRALPGILQDWTAAESHATQTPADLAGLLALAVFSSCVARHVDIEPQPGWREPVNLFVAVLLEPGNRKSAVFSDATQPLRQAEAAMIDVARPVVTREQSERRQAIKRLERLEKLAAEKQDLEAAREAAELAEHLALSPEPVLPRLIADDATSEKLEMMLAEQGGRIASMSPEGGVFDLMAGLYSKSGMPQFGVYLMGHAGDDRRVDRVSRKAVHVERPALTCAYAIQPQVVKGLADNTAFRGRGLLARFLYAAPQSWIGRREISPAPVAGAVADAYADNVRQLAANPPQGTLPLRGDAARLFHEWQAEVEAMLADGGDLEAIRDWGGKLAGATARLAAVLHCAKHREAMRWGIESDTIRAAVEIGRYLIPHAEAVLTMMQARDDTTADDARYILRWITRHGRREFTKRDAYQDGKRRFRKADDIDPVLAELVRRGYIRPKPQDASGRGRPHSAHSV
;
A
#
# COMPACT_ATOMS: atom_id res chain seq x y z
N SER A 1 -3.40 41.61 -23.59
CA SER A 1 -3.64 40.68 -24.70
C SER A 1 -4.88 39.85 -24.44
N ALA A 2 -5.72 39.73 -25.48
CA ALA A 2 -7.12 39.33 -25.44
C ALA A 2 -7.37 37.96 -24.80
N ALA A 3 -8.30 37.91 -23.83
CA ALA A 3 -8.88 36.67 -23.34
C ALA A 3 -9.84 36.14 -24.40
N ALA A 4 -9.44 35.05 -25.05
CA ALA A 4 -10.24 34.34 -26.04
C ALA A 4 -11.60 33.93 -25.43
N THR A 5 -12.67 34.57 -25.89
CA THR A 5 -14.03 34.19 -25.54
C THR A 5 -14.41 33.02 -26.42
N SER A 6 -14.16 31.79 -25.97
CA SER A 6 -14.57 30.58 -26.71
C SER A 6 -16.09 30.48 -26.70
N GLN A 7 -16.73 30.63 -27.86
CA GLN A 7 -18.13 30.25 -28.06
C GLN A 7 -18.25 28.73 -27.90
N GLN A 8 -19.04 28.27 -26.92
CA GLN A 8 -19.31 26.85 -26.71
C GLN A 8 -20.43 26.41 -27.66
N ALA A 9 -20.07 26.08 -28.89
CA ALA A 9 -20.94 25.36 -29.82
C ALA A 9 -20.96 23.87 -29.47
N ASP A 10 -22.08 23.20 -29.74
CA ASP A 10 -22.16 21.75 -29.64
C ASP A 10 -21.43 21.09 -30.83
N ALA A 11 -21.20 19.77 -30.78
CA ALA A 11 -20.42 19.05 -31.80
C ALA A 11 -20.97 19.14 -33.26
N SER A 12 -22.18 19.72 -33.44
CA SER A 12 -22.84 20.00 -34.72
C SER A 12 -22.66 21.44 -35.24
N GLY A 13 -21.99 22.33 -34.52
CA GLY A 13 -21.78 23.73 -34.92
C GLY A 13 -22.95 24.69 -34.64
N GLU A 14 -24.04 24.22 -34.04
CA GLU A 14 -25.15 25.06 -33.59
C GLU A 14 -24.95 25.62 -32.16
N ARG A 15 -25.57 26.78 -31.88
CA ARG A 15 -25.54 27.39 -30.53
C ARG A 15 -26.27 26.47 -29.54
N PHE A 16 -25.60 26.12 -28.45
CA PHE A 16 -26.16 25.24 -27.42
C PHE A 16 -27.46 25.79 -26.83
N ASN A 17 -28.51 24.98 -26.79
CA ASN A 17 -29.83 25.36 -26.28
C ASN A 17 -29.99 24.97 -24.80
N VAL A 18 -29.81 25.96 -23.91
CA VAL A 18 -29.91 25.74 -22.45
C VAL A 18 -31.32 25.33 -22.01
N ALA A 19 -32.36 25.85 -22.66
CA ALA A 19 -33.74 25.48 -22.33
C ALA A 19 -34.06 24.02 -22.69
N ASP A 20 -33.48 23.51 -23.78
CA ASP A 20 -33.62 22.10 -24.15
C ASP A 20 -32.87 21.18 -23.20
N PHE A 21 -31.65 21.54 -22.81
CA PHE A 21 -30.87 20.82 -21.80
C PHE A 21 -31.63 20.72 -20.46
N ILE A 22 -32.21 21.83 -19.98
CA ILE A 22 -33.01 21.87 -18.74
C ILE A 22 -34.20 20.92 -18.85
N ARG A 23 -34.92 20.93 -19.99
CA ARG A 23 -36.10 20.08 -20.21
C ARG A 23 -35.73 18.60 -20.29
N ARG A 24 -34.70 18.26 -21.06
CA ARG A 24 -34.26 16.88 -21.30
C ARG A 24 -33.84 16.19 -20.01
N HIS A 25 -33.19 16.92 -19.11
CA HIS A 25 -32.66 16.39 -17.85
C HIS A 25 -33.56 16.66 -16.64
N GLY A 26 -34.79 17.15 -16.86
CA GLY A 26 -35.78 17.35 -15.80
C GLY A 26 -35.33 18.30 -14.69
N LEU A 27 -34.56 19.35 -15.03
CA LEU A 27 -34.01 20.27 -14.04
C LEU A 27 -35.09 21.24 -13.56
N GLU A 28 -35.39 21.22 -12.26
CA GLU A 28 -36.33 22.15 -11.63
C GLU A 28 -35.71 23.54 -11.51
N VAL A 29 -36.18 24.47 -12.34
CA VAL A 29 -35.69 25.86 -12.40
C VAL A 29 -36.84 26.84 -12.52
N ASP A 30 -36.61 28.04 -12.01
CA ASP A 30 -37.41 29.24 -12.23
C ASP A 30 -36.74 30.13 -13.29
N GLY A 31 -37.48 30.48 -14.35
CA GLY A 31 -37.00 31.23 -15.53
C GLY A 31 -37.46 30.63 -16.87
N PRO A 32 -37.01 31.16 -18.02
CA PRO A 32 -35.97 32.18 -18.15
C PRO A 32 -36.42 33.56 -17.70
N HIS A 33 -35.53 34.26 -17.00
CA HIS A 33 -35.64 35.68 -16.66
C HIS A 33 -34.61 36.48 -17.46
N ASP A 34 -34.93 37.73 -17.81
CA ASP A 34 -34.00 38.63 -18.49
C ASP A 34 -32.75 38.88 -17.64
N TRP A 35 -31.57 38.53 -18.16
CA TRP A 35 -30.29 38.83 -17.56
C TRP A 35 -29.61 39.98 -18.30
N ARG A 36 -29.55 41.16 -17.68
CA ARG A 36 -28.86 42.32 -18.25
C ARG A 36 -27.37 42.27 -17.92
N GLY A 37 -26.56 41.87 -18.90
CA GLY A 37 -25.10 41.97 -18.84
C GLY A 37 -24.59 43.19 -19.61
N GLU A 38 -23.31 43.53 -19.45
CA GLU A 38 -22.64 44.67 -20.12
C GLU A 38 -22.69 44.62 -21.67
N LYS A 39 -22.99 43.47 -22.26
CA LYS A 39 -22.97 43.22 -23.72
C LYS A 39 -24.33 42.83 -24.32
N GLY A 40 -25.44 43.03 -23.59
CA GLY A 40 -26.80 42.75 -24.06
C GLY A 40 -27.67 41.97 -23.06
N VAL A 41 -28.92 41.68 -23.43
CA VAL A 41 -29.86 40.90 -22.62
C VAL A 41 -29.68 39.41 -22.95
N GLY A 42 -29.39 38.60 -21.94
CA GLY A 42 -29.34 37.14 -21.98
C GLY A 42 -30.46 36.51 -21.15
N ASN A 43 -30.41 35.19 -20.97
CA ASN A 43 -31.40 34.42 -20.22
C ASN A 43 -30.80 33.84 -18.95
N LYS A 44 -31.51 33.93 -17.83
CA LYS A 44 -31.14 33.32 -16.55
C LYS A 44 -32.20 32.35 -16.06
N TRP A 45 -31.75 31.19 -15.60
CA TRP A 45 -32.53 30.20 -14.87
C TRP A 45 -31.96 30.03 -13.48
N THR A 46 -32.82 30.02 -12.45
CA THR A 46 -32.42 29.82 -11.06
C THR A 46 -32.98 28.49 -10.57
N PHE A 47 -32.16 27.64 -9.98
CA PHE A 47 -32.65 26.33 -9.52
C PHE A 47 -33.47 26.46 -8.23
N THR A 48 -34.59 25.74 -8.15
CA THR A 48 -35.39 25.58 -6.93
C THR A 48 -34.74 24.63 -5.93
N ARG A 49 -33.85 23.75 -6.40
CA ARG A 49 -32.99 22.90 -5.57
C ARG A 49 -31.64 22.74 -6.24
N SER A 50 -30.56 22.86 -5.47
CA SER A 50 -29.22 22.78 -6.04
C SER A 50 -28.95 21.41 -6.68
N PRO A 51 -28.57 21.38 -7.98
CA PRO A 51 -28.20 20.14 -8.65
C PRO A 51 -26.83 19.64 -8.20
N MET A 52 -26.04 20.42 -7.47
CA MET A 52 -24.62 20.12 -7.17
C MET A 52 -24.30 20.03 -5.67
N CYS A 53 -25.26 20.30 -4.78
CA CYS A 53 -25.08 20.14 -3.34
C CYS A 53 -26.43 19.95 -2.61
N GLU A 54 -26.42 19.27 -1.46
CA GLU A 54 -27.67 18.95 -0.74
C GLU A 54 -28.16 20.05 0.22
N HIS A 55 -27.37 21.11 0.43
CA HIS A 55 -27.53 21.97 1.62
C HIS A 55 -28.41 23.22 1.45
N HIS A 56 -28.77 23.66 0.23
CA HIS A 56 -29.57 24.90 0.04
C HIS A 56 -30.51 24.83 -1.18
N GLY A 57 -31.67 25.50 -1.10
CA GLY A 57 -32.70 25.57 -2.15
C GLY A 57 -32.66 26.84 -3.00
N ASP A 58 -31.90 27.86 -2.60
CA ASP A 58 -31.83 29.16 -3.24
C ASP A 58 -30.41 29.52 -3.69
N GLY A 59 -30.26 30.15 -4.86
CA GLY A 59 -28.98 30.73 -5.31
C GLY A 59 -28.10 29.96 -6.31
N PRO A 60 -28.33 28.69 -6.69
CA PRO A 60 -27.74 28.11 -7.90
C PRO A 60 -28.40 28.65 -9.17
N PHE A 61 -27.65 28.86 -10.24
CA PHE A 61 -28.18 29.40 -11.49
C PHE A 61 -27.45 28.90 -12.74
N ILE A 62 -28.10 29.03 -13.89
CA ILE A 62 -27.50 29.02 -15.23
C ILE A 62 -27.80 30.37 -15.89
N VAL A 63 -26.81 30.98 -16.52
CA VAL A 63 -26.95 32.17 -17.35
C VAL A 63 -26.41 31.87 -18.73
N GLN A 64 -27.22 32.11 -19.75
CA GLN A 64 -26.80 32.20 -21.14
C GLN A 64 -26.72 33.68 -21.54
N HIS A 65 -25.51 34.17 -21.79
CA HIS A 65 -25.25 35.56 -22.15
C HIS A 65 -25.67 35.82 -23.61
N ALA A 66 -25.91 37.09 -23.96
CA ALA A 66 -26.26 37.50 -25.33
C ALA A 66 -25.23 37.04 -26.39
N SER A 67 -23.97 36.86 -25.99
CA SER A 67 -22.88 36.34 -26.83
C SER A 67 -22.95 34.82 -27.11
N GLY A 68 -23.86 34.10 -26.44
CA GLY A 68 -23.97 32.64 -26.47
C GLY A 68 -23.10 31.93 -25.43
N ALA A 69 -22.28 32.65 -24.66
CA ALA A 69 -21.50 32.07 -23.57
C ALA A 69 -22.43 31.60 -22.43
N ILE A 70 -22.11 30.46 -21.81
CA ILE A 70 -22.91 29.88 -20.73
C ILE A 70 -22.08 29.82 -19.45
N THR A 71 -22.68 30.26 -18.35
CA THR A 71 -22.10 30.21 -17.00
C THR A 71 -23.10 29.62 -16.04
N ALA A 72 -22.64 28.76 -15.14
CA ALA A 72 -23.45 28.25 -14.03
C ALA A 72 -22.65 28.35 -12.73
N GLY A 73 -23.35 28.35 -11.60
CA GLY A 73 -22.71 28.40 -10.29
C GLY A 73 -23.70 28.69 -9.18
N CYS A 74 -23.18 28.99 -7.99
CA CYS A 74 -23.96 29.29 -6.79
C CYS A 74 -23.38 30.50 -6.04
N HIS A 75 -24.25 31.28 -5.39
CA HIS A 75 -23.87 32.48 -4.63
C HIS A 75 -23.40 32.20 -3.18
N HIS A 76 -23.65 31.00 -2.64
CA HIS A 76 -23.27 30.66 -1.26
C HIS A 76 -21.76 30.51 -1.08
N ASN A 77 -21.20 31.09 -0.02
CA ASN A 77 -19.76 31.05 0.28
C ASN A 77 -19.18 29.63 0.33
N GLY A 78 -19.98 28.64 0.74
CA GLY A 78 -19.56 27.23 0.75
C GLY A 78 -19.51 26.54 -0.61
N CYS A 79 -20.14 27.11 -1.64
CA CYS A 79 -20.28 26.51 -2.99
C CYS A 79 -19.70 27.38 -4.11
N LYS A 80 -19.49 28.68 -3.85
CA LYS A 80 -18.98 29.64 -4.81
C LYS A 80 -17.60 29.20 -5.33
N GLY A 81 -17.49 29.02 -6.64
CA GLY A 81 -16.25 28.62 -7.31
C GLY A 81 -15.90 27.13 -7.23
N LYS A 82 -16.72 26.29 -6.60
CA LYS A 82 -16.47 24.83 -6.52
C LYS A 82 -16.98 24.05 -7.74
N TRP A 83 -17.89 24.62 -8.51
CA TRP A 83 -18.43 24.05 -9.73
C TRP A 83 -18.93 25.17 -10.66
N GLY A 84 -18.93 24.90 -11.96
CA GLY A 84 -19.46 25.78 -12.99
C GLY A 84 -20.21 25.01 -14.08
N TRP A 85 -20.39 25.64 -15.24
CA TRP A 85 -21.16 25.06 -16.35
C TRP A 85 -20.58 23.73 -16.85
N LYS A 86 -19.24 23.59 -16.86
CA LYS A 86 -18.56 22.38 -17.32
C LYS A 86 -18.86 21.18 -16.41
N GLU A 87 -18.76 21.38 -15.10
CA GLU A 87 -19.02 20.37 -14.09
C GLU A 87 -20.51 19.99 -14.05
N LEU A 88 -21.39 20.98 -14.21
CA LEU A 88 -22.82 20.73 -14.33
C LEU A 88 -23.13 19.89 -15.58
N ARG A 89 -22.59 20.24 -16.74
CA ARG A 89 -22.81 19.48 -17.98
C ARG A 89 -22.27 18.06 -17.86
N GLN A 90 -21.08 17.87 -17.28
CA GLN A 90 -20.48 16.53 -17.11
C GLN A 90 -21.31 15.62 -16.18
N LYS A 91 -22.04 16.18 -15.21
CA LYS A 91 -22.92 15.41 -14.33
C LYS A 91 -24.12 14.80 -15.07
N TYR A 92 -24.69 15.54 -16.02
CA TYR A 92 -25.91 15.12 -16.75
C TYR A 92 -25.61 14.52 -18.13
N GLU A 93 -24.44 14.85 -18.71
CA GLU A 93 -23.93 14.34 -19.98
C GLU A 93 -22.46 13.92 -19.83
N PRO A 94 -22.14 12.87 -19.03
CA PRO A 94 -20.79 12.32 -18.95
C PRO A 94 -20.39 11.76 -20.32
N LYS A 95 -19.12 11.98 -20.72
CA LYS A 95 -18.58 11.73 -22.08
C LYS A 95 -18.63 10.28 -22.60
N ASP A 96 -19.34 9.37 -21.95
CA ASP A 96 -19.38 7.95 -22.31
C ASP A 96 -20.78 7.41 -22.65
N THR A 97 -21.74 8.28 -22.99
CA THR A 97 -23.01 7.86 -23.57
C THR A 97 -22.95 7.93 -25.10
N ARG A 98 -22.84 6.77 -25.76
CA ARG A 98 -23.09 6.68 -27.21
C ARG A 98 -24.56 7.07 -27.47
N PRO A 99 -24.86 7.94 -28.45
CA PRO A 99 -26.24 8.28 -28.76
C PRO A 99 -26.93 7.09 -29.46
N VAL A 100 -28.11 6.72 -28.97
CA VAL A 100 -29.02 5.82 -29.69
C VAL A 100 -29.56 6.59 -30.90
N ASN A 101 -29.31 6.04 -32.09
CA ASN A 101 -29.74 6.63 -33.36
C ASN A 101 -31.26 6.51 -33.50
N LEU A 102 -31.98 7.64 -33.48
CA LEU A 102 -33.43 7.74 -33.69
C LEU A 102 -33.80 8.15 -35.13
N SER A 103 -32.96 7.85 -36.12
CA SER A 103 -33.34 7.97 -37.53
C SER A 103 -33.88 6.63 -38.04
N GLY A 104 -35.20 6.42 -37.94
CA GLY A 104 -35.79 5.19 -38.49
C GLY A 104 -37.26 4.92 -38.23
N ILE A 105 -38.06 5.91 -37.85
CA ILE A 105 -39.53 5.74 -37.80
C ILE A 105 -40.18 7.02 -38.32
N ASP A 106 -40.17 7.19 -39.63
CA ASP A 106 -41.28 7.86 -40.28
C ASP A 106 -41.33 7.48 -41.76
N ARG A 107 -42.24 6.55 -42.09
CA ARG A 107 -42.89 6.32 -43.39
C ARG A 107 -43.54 4.95 -43.38
N GLN A 108 -44.82 4.94 -43.01
CA GLN A 108 -45.91 4.32 -43.78
C GLN A 108 -47.18 4.29 -42.90
N ALA A 109 -47.86 5.43 -42.87
CA ALA A 109 -49.31 5.39 -42.83
C ALA A 109 -49.78 5.12 -44.27
N GLU A 110 -50.43 3.98 -44.50
CA GLU A 110 -51.68 3.87 -45.26
C GLU A 110 -52.07 2.41 -45.53
N ARG A 111 -53.35 2.10 -45.27
CA ARG A 111 -54.13 0.93 -45.68
C ARG A 111 -53.90 -0.36 -44.91
N THR A 112 -54.80 -0.65 -43.96
CA THR A 112 -55.93 -1.57 -44.20
C THR A 112 -56.89 -1.57 -43.00
N THR A 113 -58.17 -1.50 -43.31
CA THR A 113 -59.35 -1.58 -42.44
C THR A 113 -59.53 -2.96 -41.81
N GLY A 114 -59.96 -3.04 -40.55
CA GLY A 114 -60.48 -4.29 -39.97
C GLY A 114 -60.79 -4.22 -38.46
N ASN A 115 -62.08 -4.25 -38.13
CA ASN A 115 -62.66 -4.39 -36.78
C ASN A 115 -62.05 -5.54 -35.95
N THR A 116 -61.77 -5.32 -34.66
CA THR A 116 -61.87 -6.32 -33.56
C THR A 116 -61.99 -5.58 -32.20
N PRO A 117 -62.84 -6.03 -31.23
CA PRO A 117 -63.19 -5.28 -30.01
C PRO A 117 -62.12 -5.38 -28.90
N PRO A 118 -62.18 -4.53 -27.85
CA PRO A 118 -61.11 -4.45 -26.85
C PRO A 118 -61.13 -5.67 -25.90
N PRO A 119 -59.98 -6.27 -25.56
CA PRO A 119 -59.93 -7.22 -24.47
C PRO A 119 -59.72 -6.49 -23.13
N GLU A 120 -60.50 -6.98 -22.18
CA GLU A 120 -60.63 -6.75 -20.76
C GLU A 120 -59.32 -6.52 -19.98
N ALA A 121 -59.46 -5.76 -18.89
CA ALA A 121 -58.45 -5.53 -17.87
C ALA A 121 -57.96 -6.85 -17.26
N GLY A 122 -56.81 -7.32 -17.74
CA GLY A 122 -56.04 -8.37 -17.09
C GLY A 122 -55.50 -7.89 -15.74
N LYS A 123 -55.90 -8.57 -14.67
CA LYS A 123 -55.25 -8.49 -13.36
C LYS A 123 -53.75 -8.76 -13.53
N SER A 124 -52.90 -7.79 -13.20
CA SER A 124 -51.47 -8.03 -13.04
C SER A 124 -51.26 -9.06 -11.93
N THR A 125 -50.78 -10.23 -12.33
CA THR A 125 -50.18 -11.21 -11.42
C THR A 125 -48.68 -11.05 -11.50
N ASP A 126 -48.18 -9.86 -11.18
CA ASP A 126 -46.76 -9.68 -10.92
C ASP A 126 -46.49 -10.23 -9.51
N GLY A 127 -46.12 -11.51 -9.46
CA GLY A 127 -45.45 -12.07 -8.28
C GLY A 127 -44.20 -11.25 -7.98
N PRO A 128 -43.71 -11.24 -6.72
CA PRO A 128 -42.53 -10.47 -6.35
C PRO A 128 -41.38 -10.84 -7.29
N ALA A 129 -40.74 -9.82 -7.88
CA ALA A 129 -39.64 -10.01 -8.82
C ALA A 129 -38.64 -11.04 -8.26
N PRO A 130 -38.13 -11.98 -9.08
CA PRO A 130 -37.17 -12.99 -8.64
C PRO A 130 -35.98 -12.30 -7.99
N TRP A 131 -35.38 -12.96 -6.99
CA TRP A 131 -34.16 -12.46 -6.37
C TRP A 131 -33.08 -12.30 -7.45
N PRO A 132 -32.35 -11.17 -7.48
CA PRO A 132 -31.17 -11.06 -8.32
C PRO A 132 -30.19 -12.16 -7.92
N GLU A 133 -29.37 -12.59 -8.87
CA GLU A 133 -28.29 -13.55 -8.59
C GLU A 133 -27.38 -12.95 -7.52
N LEU A 134 -27.14 -13.72 -6.45
CA LEU A 134 -26.29 -13.29 -5.34
C LEU A 134 -24.87 -13.12 -5.87
N ASP A 135 -24.32 -11.92 -5.77
CA ASP A 135 -22.90 -11.65 -6.03
C ASP A 135 -22.15 -11.76 -4.70
N PRO A 136 -21.65 -12.96 -4.28
CA PRO A 136 -20.99 -13.20 -2.99
C PRO A 136 -19.98 -12.09 -2.70
N PRO A 137 -19.86 -11.55 -1.47
CA PRO A 137 -18.77 -10.62 -1.21
C PRO A 137 -17.56 -11.51 -1.38
N THR A 138 -16.68 -11.20 -2.32
CA THR A 138 -15.46 -11.95 -2.51
C THR A 138 -14.69 -11.92 -1.20
N GLU A 139 -14.89 -12.94 -0.34
CA GLU A 139 -13.90 -13.37 0.62
C GLU A 139 -12.79 -13.93 -0.27
N THR A 140 -11.93 -13.03 -0.75
CA THR A 140 -10.75 -13.42 -1.49
C THR A 140 -9.93 -14.26 -0.52
N THR A 141 -10.05 -15.58 -0.66
CA THR A 141 -9.22 -16.54 0.05
C THR A 141 -7.85 -16.40 -0.57
N LEU A 142 -6.96 -15.75 0.16
CA LEU A 142 -5.56 -15.61 -0.25
C LEU A 142 -4.87 -16.96 -0.09
N PRO A 143 -3.89 -17.29 -0.95
CA PRO A 143 -3.18 -18.56 -0.87
C PRO A 143 -2.47 -18.71 0.47
N ASP A 144 -2.26 -19.95 0.91
CA ASP A 144 -1.44 -20.26 2.08
C ASP A 144 0.06 -20.14 1.74
N PHE A 145 0.89 -19.79 2.73
CA PHE A 145 2.34 -19.73 2.56
C PHE A 145 2.93 -21.06 2.04
N PRO A 146 3.77 -21.04 0.98
CA PRO A 146 4.36 -22.24 0.41
C PRO A 146 5.53 -22.75 1.27
N LEU A 147 5.23 -23.42 2.39
CA LEU A 147 6.23 -23.97 3.32
C LEU A 147 7.28 -24.84 2.62
N ARG A 148 6.87 -25.61 1.61
CA ARG A 148 7.75 -26.52 0.85
C ARG A 148 8.78 -25.81 -0.03
N ALA A 149 8.59 -24.51 -0.29
CA ALA A 149 9.57 -23.68 -0.99
C ALA A 149 10.73 -23.25 -0.08
N LEU A 150 10.61 -23.39 1.25
CA LEU A 150 11.70 -23.09 2.16
C LEU A 150 12.72 -24.25 2.21
N PRO A 151 14.03 -23.96 2.41
CA PRO A 151 15.01 -24.99 2.75
C PRO A 151 14.61 -25.71 4.05
N GLY A 152 14.95 -27.00 4.18
CA GLY A 152 14.48 -27.86 5.28
C GLY A 152 14.55 -27.22 6.68
N ILE A 153 15.68 -26.62 7.06
CA ILE A 153 15.83 -25.96 8.38
C ILE A 153 14.81 -24.81 8.57
N LEU A 154 14.58 -24.01 7.52
CA LEU A 154 13.62 -22.90 7.57
C LEU A 154 12.19 -23.44 7.52
N GLN A 155 11.91 -24.44 6.68
CA GLN A 155 10.60 -25.07 6.58
C GLN A 155 10.18 -25.66 7.93
N ASP A 156 11.05 -26.46 8.56
CA ASP A 156 10.77 -27.13 9.82
C ASP A 156 10.52 -26.12 10.94
N TRP A 157 11.37 -25.09 11.04
CA TRP A 157 11.20 -24.04 12.03
C TRP A 157 9.95 -23.21 11.78
N THR A 158 9.68 -22.78 10.54
CA THR A 158 8.47 -22.00 10.21
C THR A 158 7.19 -22.78 10.51
N ALA A 159 7.14 -24.06 10.17
CA ALA A 159 5.98 -24.91 10.45
C ALA A 159 5.79 -25.11 11.97
N ALA A 160 6.88 -25.39 12.70
CA ALA A 160 6.84 -25.58 14.15
C ALA A 160 6.45 -24.28 14.87
N GLU A 161 7.00 -23.14 14.45
CA GLU A 161 6.72 -21.82 15.03
C GLU A 161 5.26 -21.39 14.79
N SER A 162 4.77 -21.57 13.56
CA SER A 162 3.37 -21.34 13.20
C SER A 162 2.41 -22.16 14.08
N HIS A 163 2.73 -23.44 14.29
CA HIS A 163 1.96 -24.32 15.17
C HIS A 163 2.06 -23.91 16.65
N ALA A 164 3.26 -23.71 17.18
CA ALA A 164 3.46 -23.36 18.59
C ALA A 164 2.79 -22.03 18.97
N THR A 165 2.85 -21.04 18.08
CA THR A 165 2.27 -19.72 18.33
C THR A 165 0.83 -19.58 17.81
N GLN A 166 0.32 -20.55 17.05
CA GLN A 166 -1.02 -20.52 16.44
C GLN A 166 -1.22 -19.25 15.59
N THR A 167 -0.22 -18.99 14.74
CA THR A 167 -0.19 -17.89 13.78
C THR A 167 0.01 -18.42 12.37
N PRO A 168 -0.45 -17.70 11.33
CA PRO A 168 -0.18 -18.07 9.95
C PRO A 168 1.31 -18.25 9.65
N ALA A 169 1.64 -19.25 8.83
CA ALA A 169 3.02 -19.60 8.50
C ALA A 169 3.77 -18.48 7.76
N ASP A 170 3.06 -17.59 7.07
CA ASP A 170 3.67 -16.47 6.34
C ASP A 170 4.32 -15.46 7.28
N LEU A 171 3.80 -15.30 8.51
CA LEU A 171 4.45 -14.46 9.52
C LEU A 171 5.83 -15.00 9.87
N ALA A 172 5.92 -16.26 10.28
CA ALA A 172 7.20 -16.87 10.64
C ALA A 172 8.13 -17.00 9.42
N GLY A 173 7.59 -17.40 8.26
CA GLY A 173 8.35 -17.66 7.04
C GLY A 173 8.99 -16.42 6.46
N LEU A 174 8.23 -15.33 6.31
CA LEU A 174 8.78 -14.07 5.78
C LEU A 174 9.71 -13.36 6.78
N LEU A 175 9.45 -13.46 8.09
CA LEU A 175 10.39 -12.96 9.10
C LEU A 175 11.69 -13.75 9.09
N ALA A 176 11.65 -15.09 8.97
CA ALA A 176 12.84 -15.91 8.80
C ALA A 176 13.63 -15.48 7.55
N LEU A 177 12.98 -15.33 6.40
CA LEU A 177 13.64 -14.87 5.18
C LEU A 177 14.31 -13.51 5.36
N ALA A 178 13.68 -12.57 6.07
CA ALA A 178 14.29 -11.29 6.40
C ALA A 178 15.50 -11.43 7.35
N VAL A 179 15.44 -12.32 8.34
CA VAL A 179 16.58 -12.61 9.23
C VAL A 179 17.75 -13.18 8.44
N PHE A 180 17.53 -14.16 7.56
CA PHE A 180 18.57 -14.70 6.70
C PHE A 180 19.13 -13.65 5.74
N SER A 181 18.25 -12.85 5.11
CA SER A 181 18.62 -11.69 4.29
C SER A 181 19.55 -10.74 5.04
N SER A 182 19.27 -10.41 6.30
CA SER A 182 20.11 -9.51 7.09
C SER A 182 21.52 -10.05 7.35
N CYS A 183 21.68 -11.37 7.42
CA CYS A 183 22.97 -12.01 7.60
C CYS A 183 23.85 -11.88 6.34
N VAL A 184 23.25 -11.96 5.15
CA VAL A 184 23.99 -12.02 3.87
C VAL A 184 23.98 -10.72 3.06
N ALA A 185 23.09 -9.78 3.38
CA ALA A 185 23.04 -8.44 2.81
C ALA A 185 24.43 -7.78 2.84
N ARG A 186 24.75 -6.93 1.85
CA ARG A 186 26.05 -6.28 1.60
C ARG A 186 27.21 -7.22 1.22
N HIS A 187 27.17 -8.49 1.62
CA HIS A 187 28.21 -9.48 1.33
C HIS A 187 27.95 -10.28 0.06
N VAL A 188 26.68 -10.51 -0.25
CA VAL A 188 26.25 -11.27 -1.43
C VAL A 188 25.44 -10.39 -2.37
N ASP A 189 25.72 -10.51 -3.66
CA ASP A 189 24.81 -10.11 -4.74
C ASP A 189 24.40 -11.34 -5.54
N ILE A 190 23.29 -11.27 -6.26
CA ILE A 190 22.93 -12.23 -7.29
C ILE A 190 23.05 -11.58 -8.66
N GLU A 191 23.58 -12.32 -9.63
CA GLU A 191 23.63 -11.91 -11.04
C GLU A 191 22.78 -12.88 -11.87
N PRO A 192 21.46 -12.67 -11.97
CA PRO A 192 20.57 -13.55 -12.73
C PRO A 192 20.90 -13.61 -14.23
N GLN A 193 21.39 -12.51 -14.79
CA GLN A 193 21.89 -12.41 -16.15
C GLN A 193 23.11 -11.48 -16.20
N PRO A 194 24.01 -11.65 -17.19
CA PRO A 194 25.22 -10.83 -17.28
C PRO A 194 24.90 -9.32 -17.26
N GLY A 195 25.55 -8.59 -16.35
CA GLY A 195 25.41 -7.14 -16.23
C GLY A 195 24.22 -6.65 -15.41
N TRP A 196 23.34 -7.53 -14.93
CA TRP A 196 22.29 -7.19 -13.97
C TRP A 196 22.58 -7.83 -12.62
N ARG A 197 22.86 -7.01 -11.62
CA ARG A 197 23.09 -7.45 -10.24
C ARG A 197 21.99 -6.94 -9.32
N GLU A 198 21.58 -7.77 -8.39
CA GLU A 198 20.66 -7.42 -7.31
C GLU A 198 21.32 -7.68 -5.95
N PRO A 199 21.27 -6.73 -5.02
CA PRO A 199 21.67 -6.99 -3.64
C PRO A 199 20.62 -7.87 -2.96
N VAL A 200 21.04 -8.72 -2.01
CA VAL A 200 20.15 -9.75 -1.44
C VAL A 200 19.29 -9.26 -0.26
N ASN A 201 19.26 -7.96 0.01
CA ASN A 201 18.45 -7.42 1.10
C ASN A 201 16.95 -7.37 0.75
N LEU A 202 16.13 -7.82 1.69
CA LEU A 202 14.68 -7.94 1.54
C LEU A 202 13.92 -6.88 2.34
N PHE A 203 12.77 -6.49 1.81
CA PHE A 203 11.80 -5.63 2.50
C PHE A 203 10.52 -6.44 2.66
N VAL A 204 10.15 -6.78 3.89
CA VAL A 204 9.01 -7.63 4.22
C VAL A 204 8.00 -6.85 5.04
N ALA A 205 6.72 -7.00 4.70
CA ALA A 205 5.60 -6.45 5.46
C ALA A 205 4.48 -7.49 5.59
N VAL A 206 4.24 -7.96 6.82
CA VAL A 206 3.14 -8.89 7.14
C VAL A 206 2.05 -8.14 7.88
N LEU A 207 0.85 -8.10 7.29
CA LEU A 207 -0.32 -7.41 7.84
C LEU A 207 -1.16 -8.38 8.66
N LEU A 208 -1.24 -8.14 9.96
CA LEU A 208 -2.04 -8.94 10.88
C LEU A 208 -2.66 -8.06 11.97
N GLU A 209 -3.94 -8.32 12.27
CA GLU A 209 -4.70 -7.63 13.31
C GLU A 209 -4.04 -7.77 14.71
N PRO A 210 -4.30 -6.83 15.64
CA PRO A 210 -3.91 -6.98 17.04
C PRO A 210 -4.32 -8.34 17.64
N GLY A 211 -3.52 -8.87 18.56
CA GLY A 211 -3.80 -10.15 19.20
C GLY A 211 -3.38 -11.39 18.38
N ASN A 212 -2.69 -11.20 17.25
CA ASN A 212 -2.09 -12.28 16.46
C ASN A 212 -0.72 -12.77 16.92
N ARG A 213 -0.36 -12.53 18.19
CA ARG A 213 0.92 -12.98 18.79
C ARG A 213 2.16 -12.57 17.96
N LYS A 214 2.05 -11.47 17.20
CA LYS A 214 3.09 -10.98 16.28
C LYS A 214 4.43 -10.78 16.98
N SER A 215 4.41 -10.15 18.16
CA SER A 215 5.60 -9.88 18.96
C SER A 215 6.30 -11.15 19.44
N ALA A 216 5.57 -12.26 19.66
CA ALA A 216 6.16 -13.54 20.06
C ALA A 216 6.97 -14.13 18.89
N VAL A 217 6.31 -14.31 17.73
CA VAL A 217 6.98 -14.81 16.52
C VAL A 217 8.16 -13.92 16.10
N PHE A 218 8.01 -12.60 16.26
CA PHE A 218 9.09 -11.65 15.96
C PHE A 218 10.29 -11.80 16.91
N SER A 219 10.03 -11.98 18.21
CA SER A 219 11.07 -12.26 19.20
C SER A 219 11.81 -13.53 18.84
N ASP A 220 11.08 -14.61 18.57
CA ASP A 220 11.64 -15.94 18.34
C ASP A 220 12.43 -15.99 17.01
N ALA A 221 11.93 -15.34 15.95
CA ALA A 221 12.64 -15.19 14.68
C ALA A 221 13.96 -14.39 14.84
N THR A 222 13.95 -13.27 15.57
CA THR A 222 15.10 -12.35 15.64
C THR A 222 16.10 -12.69 16.74
N GLN A 223 15.72 -13.53 17.71
CA GLN A 223 16.57 -13.86 18.85
C GLN A 223 17.95 -14.41 18.45
N PRO A 224 18.09 -15.34 17.48
CA PRO A 224 19.42 -15.82 17.08
C PRO A 224 20.31 -14.73 16.47
N LEU A 225 19.72 -13.77 15.75
CA LEU A 225 20.45 -12.62 15.20
C LEU A 225 20.93 -11.68 16.32
N ARG A 226 20.09 -11.44 17.35
CA ARG A 226 20.49 -10.67 18.55
C ARG A 226 21.59 -11.37 19.34
N GLN A 227 21.55 -12.69 19.45
CA GLN A 227 22.62 -13.47 20.07
C GLN A 227 23.93 -13.40 19.28
N ALA A 228 23.87 -13.44 17.95
CA ALA A 228 25.04 -13.24 17.10
C ALA A 228 25.64 -11.83 17.28
N GLU A 229 24.80 -10.80 17.31
CA GLU A 229 25.23 -9.42 17.60
C GLU A 229 25.91 -9.32 18.97
N ALA A 230 25.31 -9.89 20.02
CA ALA A 230 25.89 -9.89 21.36
C ALA A 230 27.27 -10.56 21.39
N ALA A 231 27.43 -11.73 20.74
CA ALA A 231 28.71 -12.41 20.64
C ALA A 231 29.77 -11.57 19.89
N MET A 232 29.39 -10.90 18.79
CA MET A 232 30.29 -9.99 18.07
C MET A 232 30.71 -8.80 18.94
N ILE A 233 29.77 -8.23 19.70
CA ILE A 233 30.04 -7.13 20.62
C ILE A 233 31.03 -7.58 21.70
N ASP A 234 30.86 -8.75 22.30
CA ASP A 234 31.74 -9.25 23.36
C ASP A 234 33.18 -9.44 22.87
N VAL A 235 33.37 -9.94 21.65
CA VAL A 235 34.69 -10.04 21.02
C VAL A 235 35.26 -8.66 20.69
N ALA A 236 34.46 -7.74 20.14
CA ALA A 236 34.91 -6.43 19.68
C ALA A 236 35.17 -5.43 20.83
N ARG A 237 34.49 -5.56 21.97
CA ARG A 237 34.45 -4.56 23.04
C ARG A 237 35.83 -4.15 23.58
N PRO A 238 36.77 -5.07 23.87
CA PRO A 238 38.10 -4.68 24.35
C PRO A 238 38.88 -3.88 23.30
N VAL A 239 38.79 -4.30 22.04
CA VAL A 239 39.48 -3.65 20.91
C VAL A 239 38.92 -2.27 20.66
N VAL A 240 37.59 -2.15 20.52
CA VAL A 240 36.90 -0.87 20.31
C VAL A 240 37.16 0.09 21.46
N THR A 241 37.14 -0.38 22.72
CA THR A 241 37.41 0.47 23.89
C THR A 241 38.83 1.04 23.85
N ARG A 242 39.83 0.22 23.50
CA ARG A 242 41.23 0.65 23.35
C ARG A 242 41.36 1.66 22.23
N GLU A 243 40.84 1.37 21.04
CA GLU A 243 40.95 2.24 19.87
C GLU A 243 40.22 3.57 20.06
N GLN A 244 39.05 3.56 20.73
CA GLN A 244 38.36 4.79 21.13
C GLN A 244 39.20 5.63 22.11
N SER A 245 39.93 4.99 23.03
CA SER A 245 40.84 5.69 23.95
C SER A 245 42.02 6.31 23.21
N GLU A 246 42.67 5.55 22.32
CA GLU A 246 43.78 6.01 21.48
C GLU A 246 43.33 7.18 20.58
N ARG A 247 42.16 7.07 19.95
CA ARG A 247 41.57 8.14 19.16
C ARG A 247 41.30 9.40 19.98
N ARG A 248 40.74 9.28 21.20
CA ARG A 248 40.55 10.43 22.12
C ARG A 248 41.88 11.10 22.49
N GLN A 249 42.94 10.32 22.70
CA GLN A 249 44.27 10.86 22.99
C GLN A 249 44.85 11.58 21.77
N ALA A 250 44.70 11.02 20.58
CA ALA A 250 45.11 11.63 19.32
C ALA A 250 44.39 12.96 19.06
N ILE A 251 43.06 13.03 19.27
CA ILE A 251 42.29 14.28 19.13
C ILE A 251 42.83 15.36 20.10
N LYS A 252 43.05 15.02 21.37
CA LYS A 252 43.63 15.96 22.35
C LYS A 252 45.06 16.38 22.01
N ARG A 253 45.83 15.52 21.35
CA ARG A 253 47.18 15.87 20.85
C ARG A 253 47.07 16.83 19.68
N LEU A 254 46.16 16.59 18.73
CA LEU A 254 45.89 17.46 17.59
C LEU A 254 45.53 18.87 18.07
N GLU A 255 44.56 19.01 18.97
CA GLU A 255 44.14 20.31 19.52
C GLU A 255 45.31 21.08 20.16
N ARG A 256 46.22 20.38 20.87
CA ARG A 256 47.41 20.99 21.48
C ARG A 256 48.43 21.45 20.43
N LEU A 257 48.67 20.64 19.39
CA LEU A 257 49.60 20.97 18.32
C LEU A 257 49.09 22.14 17.48
N GLU A 258 47.79 22.15 17.12
CA GLU A 258 47.14 23.27 16.42
C GLU A 258 47.24 24.57 17.20
N LYS A 259 47.01 24.52 18.52
CA LYS A 259 47.17 25.68 19.40
C LYS A 259 48.62 26.17 19.45
N LEU A 260 49.59 25.25 19.58
CA LEU A 260 51.01 25.60 19.62
C LEU A 260 51.47 26.26 18.31
N ALA A 261 51.05 25.69 17.17
CA ALA A 261 51.30 26.23 15.84
C ALA A 261 50.72 27.64 15.69
N ALA A 262 49.48 27.85 16.14
CA ALA A 262 48.80 29.15 16.04
C ALA A 262 49.42 30.23 16.94
N GLU A 263 49.75 29.90 18.20
CA GLU A 263 50.25 30.87 19.19
C GLU A 263 51.74 31.19 19.02
N LYS A 264 52.56 30.18 18.66
CA LYS A 264 54.02 30.33 18.59
C LYS A 264 54.60 30.34 17.18
N GLN A 265 53.75 30.23 16.15
CA GLN A 265 54.19 30.09 14.75
C GLN A 265 55.19 28.93 14.56
N ASP A 266 54.99 27.85 15.32
CA ASP A 266 55.84 26.66 15.28
C ASP A 266 55.51 25.81 14.05
N LEU A 267 56.45 25.79 13.08
CA LEU A 267 56.28 25.08 11.81
C LEU A 267 56.27 23.56 11.97
N GLU A 268 57.00 23.02 12.96
CA GLU A 268 57.03 21.57 13.20
C GLU A 268 55.71 21.12 13.83
N ALA A 269 55.20 21.88 14.81
CA ALA A 269 53.89 21.64 15.40
C ALA A 269 52.77 21.70 14.34
N ALA A 270 52.86 22.62 13.37
CA ALA A 270 51.91 22.71 12.26
C ALA A 270 51.95 21.48 11.36
N ARG A 271 53.15 20.97 11.06
CA ARG A 271 53.33 19.75 10.26
C ARG A 271 52.80 18.51 10.97
N GLU A 272 53.16 18.31 12.25
CA GLU A 272 52.66 17.20 13.06
C GLU A 272 51.13 17.23 13.20
N ALA A 273 50.55 18.43 13.38
CA ALA A 273 49.09 18.60 13.43
C ALA A 273 48.44 18.16 12.11
N ALA A 274 48.99 18.57 10.96
CA ALA A 274 48.47 18.20 9.65
C ALA A 274 48.53 16.67 9.42
N GLU A 275 49.66 16.04 9.72
CA GLU A 275 49.84 14.58 9.59
C GLU A 275 48.86 13.82 10.51
N LEU A 276 48.67 14.28 11.75
CA LEU A 276 47.74 13.65 12.69
C LEU A 276 46.27 13.87 12.30
N ALA A 277 45.92 15.05 11.78
CA ALA A 277 44.59 15.34 11.26
C ALA A 277 44.24 14.46 10.05
N GLU A 278 45.18 14.27 9.13
CA GLU A 278 45.04 13.37 7.99
C GLU A 278 44.83 11.93 8.46
N HIS A 279 45.67 11.45 9.38
CA HIS A 279 45.52 10.11 9.95
C HIS A 279 44.16 9.90 10.62
N LEU A 280 43.67 10.87 11.41
CA LEU A 280 42.36 10.83 12.06
C LEU A 280 41.18 10.90 11.08
N ALA A 281 41.37 11.54 9.92
CA ALA A 281 40.38 11.65 8.86
C ALA A 281 40.26 10.35 8.04
N LEU A 282 41.37 9.65 7.81
CA LEU A 282 41.42 8.38 7.10
C LEU A 282 41.05 7.17 7.99
N SER A 283 41.21 7.29 9.30
CA SER A 283 40.88 6.24 10.25
C SER A 283 39.40 6.32 10.66
N PRO A 284 38.57 5.29 10.34
CA PRO A 284 37.16 5.27 10.72
C PRO A 284 37.01 5.30 12.25
N GLU A 285 35.88 5.81 12.74
CA GLU A 285 35.59 5.78 14.16
C GLU A 285 35.30 4.34 14.61
N PRO A 286 36.02 3.81 15.61
CA PRO A 286 35.78 2.47 16.12
C PRO A 286 34.44 2.41 16.86
N VAL A 287 33.52 1.62 16.32
CA VAL A 287 32.16 1.42 16.84
C VAL A 287 31.93 -0.04 17.18
N LEU A 288 31.01 -0.30 18.11
CA LEU A 288 30.59 -1.68 18.38
C LEU A 288 29.77 -2.22 17.20
N PRO A 289 29.92 -3.52 16.87
CA PRO A 289 29.08 -4.15 15.86
C PRO A 289 27.60 -4.05 16.20
N ARG A 290 26.78 -3.84 15.18
CA ARG A 290 25.33 -3.82 15.27
C ARG A 290 24.72 -4.36 13.98
N LEU A 291 23.82 -5.32 14.10
CA LEU A 291 23.13 -5.98 13.00
C LEU A 291 21.67 -5.56 12.91
N ILE A 292 21.02 -5.24 14.04
CA ILE A 292 19.58 -4.97 14.11
C ILE A 292 19.26 -3.64 14.79
N ALA A 293 18.25 -2.96 14.27
CA ALA A 293 17.69 -1.73 14.80
C ALA A 293 16.17 -1.85 14.95
N ASP A 294 15.68 -1.52 16.15
CA ASP A 294 14.26 -1.44 16.48
C ASP A 294 13.83 0.05 16.38
N ASP A 295 12.79 0.34 15.61
CA ASP A 295 12.12 1.66 15.52
C ASP A 295 13.08 2.87 15.41
N ALA A 296 14.06 2.79 14.51
CA ALA A 296 14.98 3.90 14.24
C ALA A 296 14.42 4.91 13.23
N THR A 297 14.63 6.20 13.45
CA THR A 297 14.31 7.24 12.45
C THR A 297 15.20 7.10 11.21
N SER A 298 14.77 7.65 10.08
CA SER A 298 15.55 7.61 8.83
C SER A 298 16.97 8.15 9.00
N GLU A 299 17.16 9.23 9.75
CA GLU A 299 18.48 9.80 10.01
C GLU A 299 19.35 8.89 10.88
N LYS A 300 18.74 8.20 11.86
CA LYS A 300 19.51 7.27 12.68
C LYS A 300 19.88 6.01 11.89
N LEU A 301 19.01 5.54 10.98
CA LEU A 301 19.34 4.46 10.05
C LEU A 301 20.49 4.85 9.11
N GLU A 302 20.55 6.08 8.59
CA GLU A 302 21.68 6.54 7.78
C GLU A 302 23.00 6.51 8.56
N MET A 303 22.99 6.97 9.82
CA MET A 303 24.17 6.91 10.68
C MET A 303 24.60 5.47 10.94
N MET A 304 23.65 4.60 11.29
CA MET A 304 23.94 3.18 11.54
C MET A 304 24.49 2.48 10.31
N LEU A 305 23.93 2.74 9.11
CA LEU A 305 24.46 2.20 7.86
C LEU A 305 25.92 2.60 7.65
N ALA A 306 26.29 3.86 7.89
CA ALA A 306 27.67 4.30 7.77
C ALA A 306 28.59 3.66 8.83
N GLU A 307 28.14 3.63 10.09
CA GLU A 307 28.87 3.02 11.22
C GLU A 307 29.10 1.52 11.01
N GLN A 308 28.15 0.82 10.36
CA GLN A 308 28.14 -0.64 10.22
C GLN A 308 28.54 -1.12 8.81
N GLY A 309 29.37 -0.34 8.11
CA GLY A 309 29.94 -0.76 6.82
C GLY A 309 28.91 -0.94 5.70
N GLY A 310 27.80 -0.20 5.77
CA GLY A 310 26.72 -0.20 4.79
C GLY A 310 25.64 -1.25 5.03
N ARG A 311 25.59 -1.92 6.19
CA ARG A 311 24.60 -2.98 6.46
C ARG A 311 23.86 -2.78 7.77
N ILE A 312 22.52 -2.82 7.74
CA ILE A 312 21.69 -2.88 8.95
C ILE A 312 20.33 -3.52 8.65
N ALA A 313 19.73 -4.19 9.64
CA ALA A 313 18.33 -4.61 9.59
C ALA A 313 17.46 -3.65 10.42
N SER A 314 16.39 -3.13 9.81
CA SER A 314 15.32 -2.40 10.48
C SER A 314 14.13 -3.34 10.67
N MET A 315 13.88 -3.72 11.91
CA MET A 315 12.97 -4.81 12.24
C MET A 315 12.05 -4.37 13.38
N SER A 316 10.74 -4.41 13.16
CA SER A 316 9.76 -4.03 14.19
C SER A 316 8.51 -4.92 14.16
N PRO A 317 8.04 -5.42 15.32
CA PRO A 317 6.75 -6.11 15.42
C PRO A 317 5.55 -5.17 15.32
N GLU A 318 5.78 -3.86 15.12
CA GLU A 318 4.75 -2.82 15.07
C GLU A 318 4.82 -1.95 13.81
N GLY A 319 3.78 -1.14 13.60
CA GLY A 319 3.68 -0.26 12.44
C GLY A 319 4.23 1.16 12.64
N GLY A 320 4.71 1.50 13.84
CA GLY A 320 5.21 2.86 14.15
C GLY A 320 6.32 3.33 13.20
N VAL A 321 7.08 2.40 12.61
CA VAL A 321 8.07 2.71 11.58
C VAL A 321 7.49 3.44 10.38
N PHE A 322 6.25 3.15 9.98
CA PHE A 322 5.62 3.82 8.85
C PHE A 322 5.22 5.26 9.20
N ASP A 323 4.87 5.52 10.46
CA ASP A 323 4.67 6.88 10.96
C ASP A 323 6.00 7.65 10.98
N LEU A 324 7.10 7.01 11.38
CA LEU A 324 8.45 7.59 11.30
C LEU A 324 8.84 7.91 9.85
N MET A 325 8.58 7.00 8.91
CA MET A 325 8.79 7.21 7.48
C MET A 325 7.96 8.40 6.95
N ALA A 326 6.74 8.57 7.47
CA ALA A 326 5.84 9.68 7.13
C ALA A 326 6.33 11.04 7.64
N GLY A 327 7.37 11.07 8.48
CA GLY A 327 7.92 12.30 9.04
C GLY A 327 7.40 12.63 10.44
N LEU A 328 6.74 11.69 11.14
CA LEU A 328 6.49 11.81 12.56
C LEU A 328 7.87 11.98 13.24
N TYR A 329 8.10 13.14 13.87
CA TYR A 329 9.39 13.63 14.43
C TYR A 329 10.40 14.31 13.49
N SER A 330 10.14 14.46 12.19
CA SER A 330 11.00 15.31 11.35
C SER A 330 10.70 16.79 11.60
N LYS A 331 11.74 17.64 11.70
CA LYS A 331 11.56 19.09 11.93
C LYS A 331 10.73 19.78 10.84
N SER A 332 10.70 19.19 9.65
CA SER A 332 9.94 19.68 8.49
C SER A 332 8.56 19.03 8.36
N GLY A 333 8.25 17.98 9.13
CA GLY A 333 7.07 17.13 8.93
C GLY A 333 7.04 16.42 7.57
N MET A 334 8.15 16.48 6.82
CA MET A 334 8.25 15.89 5.49
C MET A 334 8.65 14.42 5.60
N PRO A 335 8.06 13.54 4.78
CA PRO A 335 8.43 12.13 4.73
C PRO A 335 9.88 11.91 4.28
N GLN A 336 10.52 10.89 4.86
CA GLN A 336 11.94 10.62 4.70
C GLN A 336 12.21 9.20 4.19
N PHE A 337 11.98 8.99 2.89
CA PHE A 337 12.17 7.68 2.24
C PHE A 337 13.58 7.42 1.72
N GLY A 338 14.45 8.44 1.72
CA GLY A 338 15.76 8.40 1.05
C GLY A 338 16.61 7.19 1.46
N VAL A 339 16.76 6.97 2.77
CA VAL A 339 17.53 5.85 3.32
C VAL A 339 16.98 4.48 2.91
N TYR A 340 15.65 4.34 2.85
CA TYR A 340 14.99 3.08 2.50
C TYR A 340 15.13 2.77 1.01
N LEU A 341 14.90 3.78 0.15
CA LEU A 341 15.04 3.62 -1.30
C LEU A 341 16.48 3.25 -1.68
N MET A 342 17.44 3.97 -1.08
CA MET A 342 18.88 3.74 -1.25
C MET A 342 19.28 2.37 -0.72
N GLY A 343 18.92 2.05 0.53
CA GLY A 343 19.23 0.78 1.16
C GLY A 343 18.58 -0.42 0.47
N HIS A 344 17.47 -0.23 -0.25
CA HIS A 344 16.89 -1.29 -1.09
C HIS A 344 17.66 -1.52 -2.39
N ALA A 345 18.02 -0.45 -3.09
CA ALA A 345 18.67 -0.54 -4.40
C ALA A 345 20.14 -0.96 -4.31
N GLY A 346 20.83 -0.57 -3.23
CA GLY A 346 22.28 -0.72 -3.14
C GLY A 346 23.04 0.38 -3.88
N ASP A 347 22.36 1.41 -4.38
CA ASP A 347 22.98 2.53 -5.10
C ASP A 347 23.87 3.35 -4.16
N ASP A 348 25.11 3.62 -4.59
CA ASP A 348 26.02 4.50 -3.88
C ASP A 348 25.39 5.90 -3.77
N ARG A 349 25.30 6.42 -2.55
CA ARG A 349 24.80 7.78 -2.32
C ARG A 349 25.71 8.54 -1.38
N ARG A 350 26.05 9.76 -1.81
CA ARG A 350 26.60 10.80 -0.94
C ARG A 350 25.43 11.63 -0.42
N VAL A 351 25.26 11.69 0.90
CA VAL A 351 24.28 12.57 1.51
C VAL A 351 25.04 13.77 2.08
N ASP A 352 25.10 14.83 1.28
CA ASP A 352 25.60 16.13 1.73
C ASP A 352 24.51 16.84 2.54
N ARG A 353 24.76 17.11 3.82
CA ARG A 353 23.85 17.87 4.68
C ARG A 353 24.52 19.19 5.07
N VAL A 354 23.80 20.31 4.93
CA VAL A 354 24.26 21.68 5.23
C VAL A 354 24.73 21.86 6.69
N SER A 355 24.35 20.97 7.62
CA SER A 355 24.60 21.10 9.06
C SER A 355 25.37 19.94 9.72
N ARG A 356 25.84 18.93 8.97
CA ARG A 356 26.61 17.78 9.51
C ARG A 356 27.68 17.32 8.51
N LYS A 357 28.71 16.61 8.98
CA LYS A 357 29.68 15.90 8.11
C LYS A 357 28.90 15.05 7.09
N ALA A 358 29.27 15.16 5.82
CA ALA A 358 28.69 14.33 4.76
C ALA A 358 28.87 12.86 5.11
N VAL A 359 27.77 12.09 5.07
CA VAL A 359 27.80 10.65 5.32
C VAL A 359 27.78 9.98 3.96
N HIS A 360 28.87 9.29 3.63
CA HIS A 360 28.96 8.46 2.44
C HIS A 360 28.81 7.00 2.86
N VAL A 361 27.83 6.31 2.28
CA VAL A 361 27.65 4.87 2.47
C VAL A 361 27.81 4.22 1.11
N GLU A 362 28.85 3.41 0.97
CA GLU A 362 29.10 2.60 -0.22
C GLU A 362 28.22 1.34 -0.15
N ARG A 363 27.48 1.09 -1.24
CA ARG A 363 26.60 -0.08 -1.42
C ARG A 363 25.69 -0.39 -0.22
N PRO A 364 24.88 0.58 0.23
CA PRO A 364 24.03 0.40 1.41
C PRO A 364 23.01 -0.73 1.21
N ALA A 365 22.91 -1.62 2.17
CA ALA A 365 21.98 -2.73 2.19
C ALA A 365 21.15 -2.69 3.48
N LEU A 366 19.90 -2.24 3.34
CA LEU A 366 18.92 -2.22 4.41
C LEU A 366 18.00 -3.43 4.28
N THR A 367 17.87 -4.25 5.31
CA THR A 367 16.79 -5.26 5.37
C THR A 367 15.65 -4.70 6.20
N CYS A 368 14.41 -4.76 5.71
CA CYS A 368 13.23 -4.34 6.46
C CYS A 368 12.35 -5.55 6.79
N ALA A 369 11.87 -5.66 8.02
CA ALA A 369 10.87 -6.66 8.39
C ALA A 369 9.85 -6.08 9.37
N TYR A 370 8.60 -5.95 8.93
CA TYR A 370 7.56 -5.30 9.72
C TYR A 370 6.30 -6.15 9.84
N ALA A 371 5.80 -6.33 11.07
CA ALA A 371 4.54 -7.02 11.36
C ALA A 371 3.43 -6.00 11.64
N ILE A 372 2.96 -5.32 10.60
CA ILE A 372 2.11 -4.14 10.72
C ILE A 372 0.63 -4.49 10.91
N GLN A 373 -0.12 -3.54 11.43
CA GLN A 373 -1.57 -3.67 11.56
C GLN A 373 -2.24 -3.11 10.29
N PRO A 374 -3.35 -3.70 9.78
CA PRO A 374 -3.94 -3.27 8.50
C PRO A 374 -4.32 -1.79 8.44
N GLN A 375 -4.71 -1.17 9.56
CA GLN A 375 -5.04 0.25 9.61
C GLN A 375 -3.84 1.18 9.42
N VAL A 376 -2.61 0.73 9.73
CA VAL A 376 -1.39 1.52 9.45
C VAL A 376 -1.27 1.68 7.94
N VAL A 377 -1.46 0.59 7.20
CA VAL A 377 -1.49 0.59 5.74
C VAL A 377 -2.62 1.45 5.19
N LYS A 378 -3.83 1.38 5.76
CA LYS A 378 -4.94 2.25 5.37
C LYS A 378 -4.60 3.74 5.62
N GLY A 379 -3.94 4.08 6.73
CA GLY A 379 -3.50 5.44 7.00
C GLY A 379 -2.46 5.98 6.00
N LEU A 380 -1.63 5.09 5.42
CA LEU A 380 -0.70 5.46 4.36
C LEU A 380 -1.41 5.82 3.05
N ALA A 381 -2.61 5.30 2.80
CA ALA A 381 -3.44 5.67 1.65
C ALA A 381 -3.72 7.17 1.62
N ASP A 382 -3.94 7.77 2.79
CA ASP A 382 -4.29 9.18 2.94
C ASP A 382 -3.09 10.11 2.77
N ASN A 383 -1.88 9.57 2.88
CA ASN A 383 -0.65 10.33 2.74
C ASN A 383 -0.18 10.33 1.27
N THR A 384 -0.52 11.42 0.56
CA THR A 384 -0.12 11.63 -0.85
C THR A 384 1.37 11.53 -1.09
N ALA A 385 2.20 11.71 -0.06
CA ALA A 385 3.64 11.62 -0.22
C ALA A 385 4.17 10.18 -0.33
N PHE A 386 3.45 9.17 0.21
CA PHE A 386 3.78 7.76 -0.04
C PHE A 386 3.42 7.32 -1.47
N ARG A 387 2.46 8.00 -2.10
CA ARG A 387 2.09 7.77 -3.51
C ARG A 387 3.19 8.30 -4.44
N GLY A 388 3.65 7.48 -5.37
CA GLY A 388 4.60 7.87 -6.44
C GLY A 388 6.09 7.95 -6.04
N ARG A 389 6.46 7.72 -4.77
CA ARG A 389 7.89 7.68 -4.34
C ARG A 389 8.53 6.28 -4.47
N GLY A 390 7.74 5.27 -4.82
CA GLY A 390 8.20 3.92 -5.14
C GLY A 390 8.62 3.04 -3.95
N LEU A 391 8.56 3.52 -2.71
CA LEU A 391 8.97 2.75 -1.52
C LEU A 391 8.04 1.55 -1.28
N LEU A 392 6.73 1.77 -1.28
CA LEU A 392 5.74 0.72 -1.01
C LEU A 392 5.82 -0.42 -2.03
N ALA A 393 6.21 -0.12 -3.26
CA ALA A 393 6.36 -1.11 -4.32
C ALA A 393 7.57 -2.05 -4.13
N ARG A 394 8.41 -1.84 -3.11
CA ARG A 394 9.59 -2.68 -2.81
C ARG A 394 9.35 -3.74 -1.74
N PHE A 395 8.21 -3.69 -1.04
CA PHE A 395 7.90 -4.64 0.01
C PHE A 395 7.28 -5.93 -0.56
N LEU A 396 7.70 -7.05 0.02
CA LEU A 396 7.06 -8.35 -0.09
C LEU A 396 5.92 -8.38 0.93
N TYR A 397 4.69 -8.33 0.44
CA TYR A 397 3.49 -8.24 1.26
C TYR A 397 2.90 -9.61 1.53
N ALA A 398 2.52 -9.84 2.78
CA ALA A 398 1.57 -10.88 3.15
C ALA A 398 0.44 -10.28 4.00
N ALA A 399 -0.78 -10.67 3.72
CA ALA A 399 -1.98 -10.29 4.47
C ALA A 399 -2.79 -11.55 4.84
N PRO A 400 -2.22 -12.47 5.61
CA PRO A 400 -2.81 -13.77 5.82
C PRO A 400 -4.06 -13.73 6.71
N GLN A 401 -4.87 -14.77 6.62
CA GLN A 401 -6.06 -14.89 7.44
C GLN A 401 -5.68 -15.10 8.92
N SER A 402 -6.21 -14.25 9.79
CA SER A 402 -6.07 -14.39 11.24
C SER A 402 -6.70 -15.70 11.74
N TRP A 403 -5.97 -16.44 12.57
CA TRP A 403 -6.47 -17.65 13.24
C TRP A 403 -7.26 -17.36 14.51
N ILE A 404 -7.42 -16.08 14.92
CA ILE A 404 -8.20 -15.71 16.10
C ILE A 404 -9.60 -16.33 16.01
N GLY A 405 -10.00 -17.06 17.06
CA GLY A 405 -11.27 -17.78 17.13
C GLY A 405 -11.24 -19.20 16.55
N ARG A 406 -10.12 -19.64 15.97
CA ARG A 406 -9.92 -21.00 15.41
C ARG A 406 -8.65 -21.68 15.92
N ARG A 407 -7.96 -21.08 16.90
CA ARG A 407 -6.70 -21.60 17.44
C ARG A 407 -6.91 -22.85 18.27
N GLU A 408 -5.95 -23.75 18.18
CA GLU A 408 -5.75 -24.79 19.18
C GLU A 408 -5.32 -24.15 20.52
N ILE A 409 -5.84 -24.71 21.61
CA ILE A 409 -5.49 -24.26 22.97
C ILE A 409 -4.33 -25.12 23.47
N SER A 410 -3.26 -24.45 23.91
CA SER A 410 -2.04 -25.09 24.43
C SER A 410 -1.37 -26.06 23.45
N PRO A 411 -0.99 -25.59 22.24
CA PRO A 411 -0.22 -26.42 21.30
C PRO A 411 1.13 -26.80 21.89
N ALA A 412 1.73 -27.86 21.37
CA ALA A 412 3.11 -28.20 21.68
C ALA A 412 4.06 -27.06 21.28
N PRO A 413 5.06 -26.72 22.12
CA PRO A 413 6.06 -25.72 21.79
C PRO A 413 6.99 -26.22 20.67
N VAL A 414 7.76 -25.32 20.07
CA VAL A 414 8.81 -25.68 19.11
C VAL A 414 9.79 -26.65 19.79
N ALA A 415 10.05 -27.78 19.14
CA ALA A 415 11.02 -28.75 19.64
C ALA A 415 12.43 -28.12 19.71
N GLY A 416 13.15 -28.35 20.80
CA GLY A 416 14.47 -27.74 21.03
C GLY A 416 15.44 -27.94 19.87
N ALA A 417 15.52 -29.16 19.31
CA ALA A 417 16.38 -29.45 18.16
C ALA A 417 16.05 -28.62 16.90
N VAL A 418 14.77 -28.28 16.68
CA VAL A 418 14.34 -27.45 15.53
C VAL A 418 14.71 -25.98 15.78
N ALA A 419 14.47 -25.49 17.00
CA ALA A 419 14.86 -24.13 17.39
C ALA A 419 16.39 -23.95 17.33
N ASP A 420 17.16 -24.91 17.84
CA ASP A 420 18.62 -24.90 17.84
C ASP A 420 19.17 -24.95 16.41
N ALA A 421 18.61 -25.79 15.54
CA ALA A 421 19.04 -25.88 14.13
C ALA A 421 18.83 -24.56 13.37
N TYR A 422 17.69 -23.89 13.58
CA TYR A 422 17.43 -22.56 13.04
C TYR A 422 18.43 -21.53 13.59
N ALA A 423 18.58 -21.49 14.92
CA ALA A 423 19.44 -20.53 15.60
C ALA A 423 20.92 -20.68 15.20
N ASP A 424 21.41 -21.91 15.10
CA ASP A 424 22.78 -22.21 14.67
C ASP A 424 23.04 -21.73 13.25
N ASN A 425 22.09 -21.95 12.33
CA ASN A 425 22.24 -21.52 10.94
C ASN A 425 22.30 -19.99 10.86
N VAL A 426 21.41 -19.27 11.54
CA VAL A 426 21.43 -17.80 11.59
C VAL A 426 22.74 -17.29 12.21
N ARG A 427 23.16 -17.82 13.36
CA ARG A 427 24.40 -17.39 14.04
C ARG A 427 25.63 -17.61 13.17
N GLN A 428 25.70 -18.74 12.47
CA GLN A 428 26.82 -19.07 11.61
C GLN A 428 26.87 -18.19 10.35
N LEU A 429 25.73 -17.92 9.70
CA LEU A 429 25.67 -16.99 8.58
C LEU A 429 25.96 -15.55 8.99
N ALA A 430 25.49 -15.12 10.15
CA ALA A 430 25.80 -13.78 10.66
C ALA A 430 27.30 -13.62 10.95
N ALA A 431 27.93 -14.65 11.54
CA ALA A 431 29.35 -14.63 11.88
C ALA A 431 30.26 -14.76 10.64
N ASN A 432 29.90 -15.61 9.68
CA ASN A 432 30.72 -15.91 8.50
C ASN A 432 29.86 -15.88 7.24
N PRO A 433 29.38 -14.70 6.82
CA PRO A 433 28.56 -14.59 5.62
C PRO A 433 29.39 -14.94 4.37
N PRO A 434 28.82 -15.67 3.40
CA PRO A 434 29.46 -15.84 2.10
C PRO A 434 29.69 -14.47 1.44
N GLN A 435 30.75 -14.34 0.66
CA GLN A 435 31.11 -13.08 -0.01
C GLN A 435 31.26 -13.28 -1.51
N GLY A 436 30.63 -12.41 -2.31
CA GLY A 436 30.74 -12.42 -3.76
C GLY A 436 29.40 -12.35 -4.49
N THR A 437 29.43 -12.67 -5.78
CA THR A 437 28.26 -12.65 -6.65
C THR A 437 27.85 -14.07 -6.99
N LEU A 438 26.60 -14.44 -6.70
CA LEU A 438 26.03 -15.74 -7.00
C LEU A 438 25.53 -15.78 -8.45
N PRO A 439 26.11 -16.63 -9.32
CA PRO A 439 25.58 -16.86 -10.66
C PRO A 439 24.46 -17.92 -10.62
N LEU A 440 23.58 -17.88 -11.61
CA LEU A 440 22.69 -18.99 -11.93
C LEU A 440 23.46 -20.08 -12.69
N ARG A 441 23.19 -21.35 -12.38
CA ARG A 441 23.82 -22.52 -13.03
C ARG A 441 22.82 -23.49 -13.63
N GLY A 442 23.27 -24.22 -14.65
CA GLY A 442 22.44 -25.17 -15.38
C GLY A 442 21.19 -24.51 -15.94
N ASP A 443 20.03 -25.13 -15.73
CA ASP A 443 18.74 -24.65 -16.21
C ASP A 443 18.15 -23.49 -15.39
N ALA A 444 18.82 -23.04 -14.32
CA ALA A 444 18.32 -21.98 -13.45
C ALA A 444 18.10 -20.65 -14.20
N ALA A 445 19.02 -20.27 -15.09
CA ALA A 445 18.89 -19.04 -15.88
C ALA A 445 17.69 -19.09 -16.83
N ARG A 446 17.47 -20.23 -17.50
CA ARG A 446 16.30 -20.43 -18.37
C ARG A 446 14.99 -20.30 -17.59
N LEU A 447 14.88 -20.97 -16.44
CA LEU A 447 13.69 -20.90 -15.59
C LEU A 447 13.42 -19.48 -15.06
N PHE A 448 14.48 -18.74 -14.73
CA PHE A 448 14.35 -17.37 -14.28
C PHE A 448 13.92 -16.44 -15.42
N HIS A 449 14.44 -16.62 -16.64
CA HIS A 449 13.98 -15.90 -17.82
C HIS A 449 12.51 -16.19 -18.16
N GLU A 450 12.08 -17.45 -18.04
CA GLU A 450 10.67 -17.84 -18.21
C GLU A 450 9.76 -17.12 -17.20
N TRP A 451 10.20 -17.05 -15.93
CA TRP A 451 9.51 -16.28 -14.90
C TRP A 451 9.45 -14.78 -15.21
N GLN A 452 10.52 -14.18 -15.70
CA GLN A 452 10.52 -12.77 -16.11
C GLN A 452 9.53 -12.50 -17.24
N ALA A 453 9.46 -13.39 -18.24
CA ALA A 453 8.51 -13.27 -19.34
C ALA A 453 7.06 -13.39 -18.86
N GLU A 454 6.80 -14.28 -17.89
CA GLU A 454 5.49 -14.41 -17.24
C GLU A 454 5.10 -13.12 -16.49
N VAL A 455 6.01 -12.56 -15.69
CA VAL A 455 5.77 -11.29 -14.98
C VAL A 455 5.53 -10.13 -15.95
N GLU A 456 6.30 -10.04 -17.04
CA GLU A 456 6.12 -8.98 -18.05
C GLU A 456 4.76 -9.10 -18.75
N ALA A 457 4.30 -10.34 -19.02
CA ALA A 457 2.96 -10.56 -19.57
C ALA A 457 1.86 -10.12 -18.60
N MET A 458 2.02 -10.37 -17.29
CA MET A 458 1.09 -9.90 -16.26
C MET A 458 1.05 -8.36 -16.16
N LEU A 459 2.14 -7.67 -16.52
CA LEU A 459 2.23 -6.21 -16.47
C LEU A 459 1.61 -5.51 -17.69
N ALA A 460 1.34 -6.23 -18.77
CA ALA A 460 0.77 -5.68 -20.01
C ALA A 460 -0.63 -5.04 -19.81
N ASP A 461 -1.12 -4.33 -20.82
CA ASP A 461 -2.48 -3.78 -20.79
C ASP A 461 -3.50 -4.92 -20.74
N GLY A 462 -4.40 -4.90 -19.75
CA GLY A 462 -5.34 -5.98 -19.46
C GLY A 462 -4.75 -7.17 -18.69
N GLY A 463 -3.49 -7.12 -18.28
CA GLY A 463 -2.83 -8.18 -17.49
C GLY A 463 -3.14 -8.09 -15.99
N ASP A 464 -2.96 -9.21 -15.29
CA ASP A 464 -3.32 -9.35 -13.86
C ASP A 464 -2.66 -8.30 -12.95
N LEU A 465 -1.43 -7.86 -13.27
CA LEU A 465 -0.68 -6.89 -12.50
C LEU A 465 -0.82 -5.45 -13.00
N GLU A 466 -1.72 -5.15 -13.96
CA GLU A 466 -1.90 -3.81 -14.54
C GLU A 466 -2.15 -2.74 -13.45
N ALA A 467 -3.02 -3.04 -12.48
CA ALA A 467 -3.40 -2.12 -11.41
C ALA A 467 -2.27 -1.83 -10.41
N ILE A 468 -1.24 -2.70 -10.38
CA ILE A 468 -0.10 -2.63 -9.46
C ILE A 468 1.25 -2.71 -10.19
N ARG A 469 1.33 -2.19 -11.43
CA ARG A 469 2.54 -2.20 -12.27
C ARG A 469 3.82 -1.77 -11.55
N ASP A 470 3.73 -0.74 -10.72
CA ASP A 470 4.87 -0.23 -9.94
C ASP A 470 5.51 -1.30 -9.04
N TRP A 471 4.68 -2.17 -8.44
CA TRP A 471 5.08 -3.30 -7.59
C TRP A 471 5.47 -4.50 -8.44
N GLY A 472 4.63 -4.89 -9.41
CA GLY A 472 4.88 -6.04 -10.27
C GLY A 472 6.19 -5.92 -11.07
N GLY A 473 6.55 -4.71 -11.52
CA GLY A 473 7.82 -4.44 -12.18
C GLY A 473 9.06 -4.66 -11.32
N LYS A 474 8.92 -4.83 -9.99
CA LYS A 474 10.02 -5.19 -9.08
C LYS A 474 10.01 -6.67 -8.69
N LEU A 475 8.98 -7.42 -9.07
CA LEU A 475 8.78 -8.80 -8.62
C LEU A 475 9.89 -9.73 -9.11
N ALA A 476 10.35 -9.58 -10.36
CA ALA A 476 11.46 -10.37 -10.88
C ALA A 476 12.75 -10.17 -10.06
N GLY A 477 13.13 -8.91 -9.82
CA GLY A 477 14.28 -8.58 -8.97
C GLY A 477 14.12 -9.12 -7.53
N ALA A 478 12.95 -8.92 -6.92
CA ALA A 478 12.63 -9.49 -5.62
C ALA A 478 12.76 -11.03 -5.59
N THR A 479 12.33 -11.71 -6.65
CA THR A 479 12.44 -13.17 -6.79
C THR A 479 13.90 -13.62 -6.88
N ALA A 480 14.74 -12.88 -7.60
CA ALA A 480 16.19 -13.13 -7.62
C ALA A 480 16.81 -13.02 -6.22
N ARG A 481 16.44 -11.98 -5.47
CA ARG A 481 16.89 -11.79 -4.08
C ARG A 481 16.45 -12.93 -3.17
N LEU A 482 15.19 -13.36 -3.27
CA LEU A 482 14.67 -14.52 -2.55
C LEU A 482 15.48 -15.78 -2.88
N ALA A 483 15.76 -16.06 -4.16
CA ALA A 483 16.56 -17.21 -4.56
C ALA A 483 17.95 -17.22 -3.91
N ALA A 484 18.63 -16.06 -3.87
CA ALA A 484 19.92 -15.94 -3.23
C ALA A 484 19.86 -16.18 -1.71
N VAL A 485 18.84 -15.65 -1.04
CA VAL A 485 18.62 -15.87 0.40
C VAL A 485 18.34 -17.34 0.71
N LEU A 486 17.46 -17.99 -0.06
CA LEU A 486 17.15 -19.42 0.05
C LEU A 486 18.42 -20.27 -0.18
N HIS A 487 19.22 -19.91 -1.18
CA HIS A 487 20.48 -20.59 -1.49
C HIS A 487 21.48 -20.51 -0.33
N CYS A 488 21.70 -19.31 0.20
CA CYS A 488 22.61 -19.10 1.33
C CYS A 488 22.11 -19.78 2.61
N ALA A 489 20.79 -19.82 2.84
CA ALA A 489 20.19 -20.53 3.96
C ALA A 489 20.39 -22.06 3.87
N LYS A 490 20.39 -22.61 2.64
CA LYS A 490 20.56 -24.04 2.37
C LYS A 490 22.03 -24.48 2.35
N HIS A 491 22.93 -23.65 1.82
CA HIS A 491 24.31 -24.04 1.52
C HIS A 491 25.34 -23.21 2.27
N ARG A 492 26.11 -23.84 3.16
CA ARG A 492 27.23 -23.19 3.87
C ARG A 492 28.33 -22.69 2.94
N GLU A 493 28.65 -23.48 1.91
CA GLU A 493 29.60 -23.11 0.85
C GLU A 493 28.87 -22.48 -0.34
N ALA A 494 27.89 -21.60 -0.11
CA ALA A 494 26.99 -21.05 -1.14
C ALA A 494 27.69 -20.64 -2.45
N MET A 495 28.86 -20.00 -2.33
CA MET A 495 29.66 -19.51 -3.46
C MET A 495 30.23 -20.61 -4.36
N ARG A 496 30.46 -21.83 -3.83
CA ARG A 496 31.02 -22.95 -4.59
C ARG A 496 30.01 -23.53 -5.59
N TRP A 497 28.74 -23.60 -5.19
CA TRP A 497 27.72 -24.37 -5.88
C TRP A 497 26.93 -23.57 -6.91
N GLY A 498 26.83 -22.23 -6.75
CA GLY A 498 25.95 -21.40 -7.60
C GLY A 498 24.47 -21.75 -7.40
N ILE A 499 23.55 -20.94 -7.91
CA ILE A 499 22.11 -21.16 -7.72
C ILE A 499 21.58 -22.12 -8.80
N GLU A 500 21.03 -23.25 -8.36
CA GLU A 500 20.45 -24.28 -9.22
C GLU A 500 18.93 -24.13 -9.40
N SER A 501 18.37 -24.92 -10.33
CA SER A 501 16.97 -24.85 -10.75
C SER A 501 15.97 -25.00 -9.60
N ASP A 502 16.21 -25.88 -8.63
CA ASP A 502 15.28 -26.11 -7.52
C ASP A 502 15.12 -24.86 -6.64
N THR A 503 16.22 -24.13 -6.41
CA THR A 503 16.18 -22.88 -5.65
C THR A 503 15.42 -21.78 -6.41
N ILE A 504 15.56 -21.73 -7.75
CA ILE A 504 14.77 -20.81 -8.57
C ILE A 504 13.29 -21.17 -8.55
N ARG A 505 12.92 -22.45 -8.66
CA ARG A 505 11.52 -22.89 -8.57
C ARG A 505 10.90 -22.51 -7.23
N ALA A 506 11.61 -22.74 -6.13
CA ALA A 506 11.20 -22.35 -4.79
C ALA A 506 10.99 -20.82 -4.67
N ALA A 507 11.93 -20.03 -5.19
CA ALA A 507 11.80 -18.56 -5.18
C ALA A 507 10.61 -18.08 -6.00
N VAL A 508 10.38 -18.67 -7.18
CA VAL A 508 9.22 -18.38 -8.05
C VAL A 508 7.91 -18.77 -7.37
N GLU A 509 7.86 -19.89 -6.65
CA GLU A 509 6.68 -20.30 -5.87
C GLU A 509 6.31 -19.26 -4.80
N ILE A 510 7.31 -18.74 -4.06
CA ILE A 510 7.11 -17.63 -3.12
C ILE A 510 6.70 -16.35 -3.88
N GLY A 511 7.34 -16.06 -5.02
CA GLY A 511 7.01 -14.91 -5.87
C GLY A 511 5.54 -14.89 -6.31
N ARG A 512 5.03 -16.03 -6.80
CA ARG A 512 3.61 -16.19 -7.18
C ARG A 512 2.68 -16.08 -5.98
N TYR A 513 3.06 -16.67 -4.83
CA TYR A 513 2.30 -16.53 -3.59
C TYR A 513 2.12 -15.05 -3.18
N LEU A 514 3.16 -14.22 -3.35
CA LEU A 514 3.12 -12.81 -2.95
C LEU A 514 2.18 -11.94 -3.80
N ILE A 515 1.84 -12.35 -5.04
CA ILE A 515 1.00 -11.57 -5.97
C ILE A 515 -0.38 -11.24 -5.37
N PRO A 516 -1.24 -12.23 -5.05
CA PRO A 516 -2.57 -11.93 -4.52
C PRO A 516 -2.53 -11.23 -3.16
N HIS A 517 -1.48 -11.44 -2.37
CA HIS A 517 -1.28 -10.67 -1.13
C HIS A 517 -0.93 -9.21 -1.39
N ALA A 518 -0.04 -8.94 -2.36
CA ALA A 518 0.31 -7.58 -2.74
C ALA A 518 -0.88 -6.84 -3.34
N GLU A 519 -1.68 -7.50 -4.19
CA GLU A 519 -2.95 -6.96 -4.68
C GLU A 519 -3.87 -6.58 -3.52
N ALA A 520 -4.14 -7.51 -2.59
CA ALA A 520 -4.99 -7.23 -1.45
C ALA A 520 -4.50 -6.04 -0.62
N VAL A 521 -3.19 -5.95 -0.35
CA VAL A 521 -2.60 -4.86 0.44
C VAL A 521 -2.60 -3.53 -0.31
N LEU A 522 -2.20 -3.51 -1.58
CA LEU A 522 -2.10 -2.30 -2.37
C LEU A 522 -3.48 -1.76 -2.75
N THR A 523 -4.48 -2.62 -2.98
CA THR A 523 -5.87 -2.21 -3.13
C THR A 523 -6.40 -1.58 -1.84
N MET A 524 -6.06 -2.09 -0.64
CA MET A 524 -6.38 -1.42 0.62
C MET A 524 -5.77 -0.01 0.72
N MET A 525 -4.61 0.24 0.11
CA MET A 525 -3.97 1.55 0.05
C MET A 525 -4.55 2.48 -1.04
N GLN A 526 -5.10 1.92 -2.11
CA GLN A 526 -5.70 2.68 -3.21
C GLN A 526 -7.17 3.01 -2.95
N ALA A 527 -7.84 2.24 -2.08
CA ALA A 527 -9.23 2.41 -1.70
C ALA A 527 -9.46 3.75 -0.98
N ARG A 528 -9.66 4.81 -1.77
CA ARG A 528 -10.65 5.84 -1.44
C ARG A 528 -12.02 5.30 -1.84
N ASP A 529 -13.01 5.58 -1.00
CA ASP A 529 -14.45 5.52 -1.29
C ASP A 529 -15.18 4.17 -1.23
N ASP A 530 -14.89 3.30 -0.24
CA ASP A 530 -15.91 2.28 0.11
C ASP A 530 -15.96 1.89 1.60
N THR A 531 -16.12 2.88 2.49
CA THR A 531 -16.61 2.61 3.85
C THR A 531 -17.91 1.79 3.80
N THR A 532 -18.71 2.00 2.76
CA THR A 532 -19.97 1.31 2.52
C THR A 532 -19.78 -0.18 2.30
N ALA A 533 -18.78 -0.65 1.54
CA ALA A 533 -18.50 -2.08 1.37
C ALA A 533 -17.92 -2.73 2.63
N ASP A 534 -17.02 -2.05 3.36
CA ASP A 534 -16.50 -2.55 4.63
C ASP A 534 -17.61 -2.70 5.69
N ASP A 535 -18.56 -1.77 5.70
CA ASP A 535 -19.72 -1.79 6.58
C ASP A 535 -20.81 -2.76 6.10
N ALA A 536 -20.96 -2.97 4.79
CA ALA A 536 -21.85 -3.97 4.21
C ALA A 536 -21.41 -5.38 4.61
N ARG A 537 -20.10 -5.66 4.54
CA ARG A 537 -19.51 -6.90 5.06
C ARG A 537 -19.77 -7.08 6.57
N TYR A 538 -19.73 -6.00 7.35
CA TYR A 538 -20.03 -6.06 8.78
C TYR A 538 -21.49 -6.44 9.04
N ILE A 539 -22.45 -5.82 8.34
CA ILE A 539 -23.87 -6.13 8.47
C ILE A 539 -24.18 -7.55 7.98
N LEU A 540 -23.55 -8.03 6.91
CA LEU A 540 -23.68 -9.42 6.47
C LEU A 540 -23.21 -10.42 7.54
N ARG A 541 -22.03 -10.22 8.13
CA ARG A 541 -21.56 -11.06 9.24
C ARG A 541 -22.50 -11.00 10.43
N TRP A 542 -23.10 -9.85 10.72
CA TRP A 542 -24.08 -9.70 11.79
C TRP A 542 -25.37 -10.48 11.50
N ILE A 543 -25.90 -10.40 10.28
CA ILE A 543 -27.07 -11.18 9.81
C ILE A 543 -26.82 -12.68 9.97
N THR A 544 -25.69 -13.17 9.44
CA THR A 544 -25.32 -14.59 9.47
C THR A 544 -25.11 -15.08 10.91
N ARG A 545 -24.39 -14.32 11.74
CA ARG A 545 -24.12 -14.67 13.15
C ARG A 545 -25.41 -14.83 13.97
N HIS A 546 -26.41 -13.99 13.70
CA HIS A 546 -27.67 -14.00 14.46
C HIS A 546 -28.77 -14.80 13.76
N GLY A 547 -28.46 -15.48 12.64
CA GLY A 547 -29.43 -16.27 11.87
C GLY A 547 -30.67 -15.49 11.45
N ARG A 548 -30.53 -14.18 11.19
CA ARG A 548 -31.68 -13.30 10.92
C ARG A 548 -32.20 -13.59 9.52
N ARG A 549 -33.50 -13.90 9.42
CA ARG A 549 -34.24 -13.93 8.15
C ARG A 549 -34.91 -12.60 7.84
N GLU A 550 -35.14 -11.80 8.89
CA GLU A 550 -35.72 -10.46 8.82
C GLU A 550 -35.10 -9.58 9.91
N PHE A 551 -34.91 -8.30 9.62
CA PHE A 551 -34.43 -7.31 10.58
C PHE A 551 -34.88 -5.90 10.23
N THR A 552 -34.91 -5.00 11.22
CA THR A 552 -35.14 -3.57 10.99
C THR A 552 -33.82 -2.78 10.99
N LYS A 553 -33.83 -1.59 10.37
CA LYS A 553 -32.71 -0.62 10.49
C LYS A 553 -32.29 -0.40 11.95
N ARG A 554 -33.27 -0.40 12.87
CA ARG A 554 -33.01 -0.23 14.31
C ARG A 554 -32.22 -1.39 14.89
N ASP A 555 -32.56 -2.64 14.55
CA ASP A 555 -31.88 -3.82 15.08
C ASP A 555 -30.40 -3.83 14.66
N ALA A 556 -30.14 -3.61 13.38
CA ALA A 556 -28.79 -3.53 12.82
C ALA A 556 -27.99 -2.37 13.43
N TYR A 557 -28.63 -1.21 13.66
CA TYR A 557 -27.98 -0.06 14.30
C TYR A 557 -27.68 -0.29 15.79
N GLN A 558 -28.58 -0.91 16.57
CA GLN A 558 -28.38 -1.10 18.01
C GLN A 558 -27.11 -1.92 18.30
N ASP A 559 -26.88 -2.98 17.54
CA ASP A 559 -25.70 -3.84 17.67
C ASP A 559 -24.46 -3.22 17.00
N GLY A 560 -24.68 -2.33 16.02
CA GLY A 560 -23.66 -1.60 15.29
C GLY A 560 -23.26 -0.24 15.87
N LYS A 561 -23.78 0.21 17.03
CA LYS A 561 -23.54 1.57 17.57
C LYS A 561 -22.09 1.97 17.77
N ARG A 562 -21.19 1.01 17.95
CA ARG A 562 -19.74 1.28 18.07
C ARG A 562 -19.11 1.62 16.72
N ARG A 563 -19.77 1.25 15.62
CA ARG A 563 -19.29 1.35 14.24
C ARG A 563 -20.03 2.45 13.47
N PHE A 564 -21.34 2.56 13.63
CA PHE A 564 -22.18 3.63 13.06
C PHE A 564 -22.41 4.72 14.09
N ARG A 565 -21.94 5.95 13.81
CA ARG A 565 -22.05 7.08 14.75
C ARG A 565 -23.46 7.66 14.81
N LYS A 566 -24.18 7.63 13.68
CA LYS A 566 -25.57 8.04 13.54
C LYS A 566 -26.38 6.92 12.93
N ALA A 567 -27.69 6.93 13.20
CA ALA A 567 -28.61 5.95 12.63
C ALA A 567 -28.65 6.01 11.10
N ASP A 568 -28.40 7.18 10.49
CA ASP A 568 -28.45 7.37 9.04
C ASP A 568 -27.17 6.90 8.33
N ASP A 569 -26.07 6.70 9.06
CA ASP A 569 -24.82 6.17 8.49
C ASP A 569 -24.99 4.73 7.95
N ILE A 570 -26.05 4.02 8.38
CA ILE A 570 -26.36 2.66 7.94
C ILE A 570 -27.14 2.62 6.62
N ASP A 571 -27.78 3.72 6.20
CA ASP A 571 -28.61 3.75 5.00
C ASP A 571 -27.84 3.46 3.70
N PRO A 572 -26.66 4.07 3.43
CA PRO A 572 -25.87 3.71 2.25
C PRO A 572 -25.44 2.24 2.27
N VAL A 573 -25.21 1.67 3.46
CA VAL A 573 -24.80 0.28 3.65
C VAL A 573 -25.95 -0.69 3.32
N LEU A 574 -27.15 -0.39 3.79
CA LEU A 574 -28.34 -1.17 3.46
C LEU A 574 -28.69 -1.06 1.98
N ALA A 575 -28.57 0.14 1.39
CA ALA A 575 -28.76 0.34 -0.05
C ALA A 575 -27.77 -0.50 -0.87
N GLU A 576 -26.51 -0.58 -0.44
CA GLU A 576 -25.50 -1.40 -1.10
C GLU A 576 -25.79 -2.91 -0.99
N LEU A 577 -26.27 -3.38 0.17
CA LEU A 577 -26.70 -4.77 0.34
C LEU A 577 -27.94 -5.13 -0.48
N VAL A 578 -28.89 -4.20 -0.62
CA VAL A 578 -30.04 -4.34 -1.52
C VAL A 578 -29.57 -4.41 -2.97
N ARG A 579 -28.66 -3.50 -3.36
CA ARG A 579 -28.09 -3.43 -4.73
C ARG A 579 -27.39 -4.74 -5.10
N ARG A 580 -26.68 -5.35 -4.15
CA ARG A 580 -25.97 -6.63 -4.32
C ARG A 580 -26.85 -7.87 -4.12
N GLY A 581 -28.13 -7.71 -3.79
CA GLY A 581 -29.09 -8.81 -3.69
C GLY A 581 -29.14 -9.56 -2.35
N TYR A 582 -28.40 -9.12 -1.33
CA TYR A 582 -28.33 -9.80 -0.04
C TYR A 582 -29.53 -9.61 0.86
N ILE A 583 -30.24 -8.51 0.68
CA ILE A 583 -31.41 -8.15 1.48
C ILE A 583 -32.43 -7.47 0.56
N ARG A 584 -33.70 -7.50 0.91
CA ARG A 584 -34.78 -6.83 0.19
C ARG A 584 -35.62 -5.99 1.16
N PRO A 585 -35.96 -4.73 0.82
CA PRO A 585 -36.88 -3.94 1.62
C PRO A 585 -38.26 -4.61 1.61
N LYS A 586 -38.87 -4.81 2.78
CA LYS A 586 -40.27 -5.20 2.87
C LYS A 586 -41.15 -3.95 2.69
N PRO A 587 -42.18 -3.99 1.83
CA PRO A 587 -43.21 -2.97 1.82
C PRO A 587 -43.88 -2.92 3.20
N GLN A 588 -44.04 -1.74 3.79
CA GLN A 588 -44.93 -1.56 4.92
C GLN A 588 -46.36 -1.32 4.42
N ASP A 589 -47.33 -2.03 4.99
CA ASP A 589 -48.73 -1.65 4.84
C ASP A 589 -48.94 -0.29 5.53
N ALA A 590 -49.41 0.70 4.78
CA ALA A 590 -49.60 2.08 5.22
C ALA A 590 -50.81 2.28 6.17
N SER A 591 -51.09 1.32 7.07
CA SER A 591 -52.31 1.30 7.89
C SER A 591 -52.10 1.63 9.38
N GLY A 592 -50.88 1.97 9.82
CA GLY A 592 -50.59 2.27 11.24
C GLY A 592 -50.19 3.72 11.52
N ARG A 593 -50.83 4.37 12.52
CA ARG A 593 -50.35 5.63 13.14
C ARG A 593 -49.04 5.37 13.90
N GLY A 594 -47.91 5.37 13.22
CA GLY A 594 -46.58 5.24 13.80
C GLY A 594 -45.49 5.64 12.80
N ARG A 595 -44.31 6.06 13.30
CA ARG A 595 -43.16 6.41 12.45
C ARG A 595 -42.74 5.17 11.65
N PRO A 596 -42.61 5.24 10.32
CA PRO A 596 -42.32 4.07 9.49
C PRO A 596 -41.00 3.39 9.91
N HIS A 597 -41.00 2.06 9.90
CA HIS A 597 -39.84 1.22 10.23
C HIS A 597 -39.39 0.50 8.96
N SER A 598 -38.20 0.80 8.45
CA SER A 598 -37.64 0.07 7.32
C SER A 598 -37.24 -1.34 7.76
N ALA A 599 -38.03 -2.33 7.36
CA ALA A 599 -37.77 -3.75 7.56
C ALA A 599 -37.15 -4.35 6.29
N HIS A 600 -36.18 -5.24 6.46
CA HIS A 600 -35.50 -5.94 5.37
C HIS A 600 -35.62 -7.45 5.57
N SER A 601 -35.91 -8.19 4.50
CA SER A 601 -35.78 -9.65 4.44
C SER A 601 -34.40 -10.01 3.91
N VAL A 602 -33.80 -11.05 4.45
CA VAL A 602 -32.47 -11.57 4.05
C VAL A 602 -32.64 -12.64 2.99
#